data_AF-A0A2E2EQX9-F1
#
_entry.id   AF-A0A2E2EQX9-F1
#
_cell.length_a   1.000
_cell.length_b   1.000
_cell.length_c   1.000
_cell.angle_alpha   90.00
_cell.angle_beta   90.00
_cell.angle_gamma   90.00
#
_symmetry.space_group_name_H-M   'P 1'
#
loop_
_entity.id
_entity.type
_entity.pdbx_description
1 polymer ?
#
loop_
_entity_poly.entity_id
_entity_poly.type
_entity_poly.pdbx_seq_one_letter_code
_entity_poly.pdbx_strand_id
1 'polypeptide(L)' 'MIENFDINTKKMVQFLSELKEKELVQCKDKIAQLKRMLVQNPNDSVNEYKYQLAQIRYDQLKRTTKGLKQLESGWKL' A
#
# COMPACT_ATOMS: atom_id res chain seq x y z
N MET A 1 19.29 23.95 -15.48
CA MET A 1 19.49 22.48 -15.45
C MET A 1 19.04 21.86 -14.12
N ILE A 2 19.27 22.53 -12.97
CA ILE A 2 18.89 22.04 -11.63
C ILE A 2 17.36 22.03 -11.39
N GLU A 3 16.62 23.02 -11.91
CA GLU A 3 15.15 23.12 -11.71
C GLU A 3 14.35 22.01 -12.40
N ASN A 4 14.79 21.53 -13.56
CA ASN A 4 14.13 20.44 -14.29
C ASN A 4 14.26 19.09 -13.56
N PHE A 5 15.34 18.88 -12.81
CA PHE A 5 15.55 17.66 -12.02
C PHE A 5 14.58 17.59 -10.83
N ASP A 6 14.33 18.72 -10.18
CA ASP A 6 13.40 18.84 -9.05
C ASP A 6 11.94 18.61 -9.48
N ILE A 7 11.51 19.16 -10.63
CA ILE A 7 10.16 18.95 -11.17
C ILE A 7 9.90 17.47 -11.52
N ASN A 8 10.86 16.81 -12.17
CA ASN A 8 10.72 15.41 -12.54
C ASN A 8 10.68 14.48 -11.33
N THR A 9 11.46 14.80 -10.29
CA THR A 9 11.46 14.04 -9.03
C THR A 9 10.12 14.16 -8.31
N LYS A 10 9.55 15.37 -8.22
CA LYS A 10 8.22 15.60 -7.63
C LYS A 10 7.12 14.82 -8.35
N LYS A 11 7.11 14.87 -9.69
CA LYS A 11 6.17 14.10 -10.52
C LYS A 11 6.31 12.59 -10.31
N MET A 12 7.54 12.10 -10.19
CA MET A 12 7.81 10.69 -9.93
C MET A 12 7.29 10.26 -8.55
N VAL A 13 7.53 11.05 -7.50
CA VAL A 13 7.03 10.78 -6.15
C VAL A 13 5.50 10.75 -6.14
N GLN A 14 4.85 11.72 -6.80
CA GLN A 14 3.40 11.77 -6.92
C GLN A 14 2.84 10.53 -7.62
N PHE A 15 3.41 10.16 -8.78
CA PHE A 15 3.01 8.97 -9.52
C PHE A 15 3.14 7.69 -8.67
N LEU A 16 4.27 7.54 -7.96
CA LEU A 16 4.48 6.40 -7.08
C LEU A 16 3.48 6.37 -5.92
N SER A 17 3.17 7.53 -5.33
CA SER A 17 2.18 7.58 -4.25
C SER A 17 0.79 7.16 -4.72
N GLU A 18 0.35 7.66 -5.88
CA GLU A 18 -0.94 7.30 -6.46
C GLU A 18 -1.02 5.80 -6.80
N LEU A 19 0.07 5.25 -7.32
CA LEU A 19 0.18 3.81 -7.59
C LEU A 19 0.06 3.00 -6.29
N LYS A 20 0.76 3.40 -5.22
CA LYS A 20 0.72 2.68 -3.93
C LYS A 20 -0.61 2.82 -3.20
N GLU A 21 -1.28 3.95 -3.33
CA GLU A 21 -2.65 4.11 -2.81
C GLU A 21 -3.63 3.13 -3.49
N LYS A 22 -3.54 2.98 -4.81
CA LYS A 22 -4.36 2.00 -5.56
C LYS A 22 -4.09 0.57 -5.11
N GLU A 23 -2.82 0.20 -4.97
CA GLU A 23 -2.45 -1.14 -4.46
C GLU A 23 -2.96 -1.35 -3.01
N LEU A 24 -2.98 -0.29 -2.19
CA LEU A 24 -3.43 -0.36 -0.79
C LEU A 24 -4.95 -0.63 -0.69
N VAL A 25 -5.74 0.02 -1.56
CA VAL A 25 -7.17 -0.25 -1.69
C VAL A 25 -7.42 -1.71 -2.10
N GLN A 26 -6.74 -2.20 -3.13
CA GLN A 26 -6.87 -3.59 -3.60
C GLN A 26 -6.48 -4.59 -2.50
N CYS A 27 -5.42 -4.31 -1.75
CA CYS A 27 -4.98 -5.16 -0.64
C CYS A 27 -6.04 -5.20 0.48
N LYS A 28 -6.66 -4.06 0.81
CA LYS A 28 -7.75 -3.97 1.78
C LYS A 28 -8.97 -4.82 1.35
N ASP A 29 -9.35 -4.75 0.07
CA ASP A 29 -10.44 -5.56 -0.47
C ASP A 29 -10.13 -7.06 -0.38
N LYS A 30 -8.88 -7.44 -0.69
CA LYS A 30 -8.44 -8.84 -0.59
C LYS A 30 -8.51 -9.37 0.83
N ILE A 31 -8.09 -8.58 1.82
CA ILE A 31 -8.22 -8.92 3.25
C ILE A 31 -9.69 -9.13 3.61
N ALA A 32 -10.59 -8.25 3.18
CA ALA A 32 -12.02 -8.38 3.45
C ALA A 32 -12.62 -9.64 2.83
N GLN A 33 -12.23 -10.00 1.60
CA GLN A 33 -12.64 -11.24 0.94
C GLN A 33 -12.15 -12.48 1.70
N LEU A 34 -10.86 -12.52 2.05
CA LEU A 34 -10.27 -13.64 2.80
C LEU A 34 -10.93 -13.80 4.17
N LYS A 35 -11.23 -12.70 4.86
CA LYS A 35 -11.98 -12.72 6.12
C LYS A 35 -13.37 -13.35 5.96
N ARG A 36 -14.11 -13.01 4.89
CA ARG A 36 -15.42 -13.63 4.61
C ARG A 36 -15.29 -15.13 4.33
N MET A 37 -14.27 -15.55 3.58
CA MET A 37 -14.00 -16.97 3.32
C MET A 37 -13.70 -17.74 4.61
N LEU A 38 -12.91 -17.17 5.51
CA LEU A 38 -12.60 -17.77 6.81
C LEU A 38 -13.81 -17.85 7.75
N VAL A 39 -14.74 -16.88 7.69
CA VAL A 39 -16.00 -16.99 8.44
C VAL A 39 -16.84 -18.17 7.94
N GLN A 40 -16.81 -18.46 6.65
CA GLN A 40 -17.54 -19.59 6.06
C GLN A 40 -16.83 -20.94 6.28
N ASN A 41 -15.49 -20.94 6.32
CA ASN A 41 -14.68 -22.12 6.57
C ASN A 41 -13.50 -21.78 7.53
N PRO A 42 -13.73 -21.84 8.85
CA PRO A 42 -12.74 -21.40 9.85
C PRO A 42 -11.46 -22.23 9.89
N ASN A 43 -11.52 -23.48 9.43
CA ASN A 43 -10.40 -24.43 9.47
C ASN A 43 -9.61 -24.45 8.15
N ASP A 44 -9.87 -23.51 7.24
CA ASP A 44 -9.11 -23.36 5.99
C ASP A 44 -7.75 -22.70 6.25
N SER A 45 -6.77 -23.52 6.62
CA SER A 45 -5.40 -23.09 6.92
C SER A 45 -4.72 -22.36 5.75
N VAL A 46 -5.11 -22.67 4.51
CA VAL A 46 -4.57 -22.00 3.32
C VAL A 46 -5.07 -20.56 3.23
N ASN A 47 -6.37 -20.34 3.43
CA ASN A 47 -6.93 -19.00 3.45
C ASN A 47 -6.53 -18.22 4.71
N GLU A 48 -6.29 -18.90 5.83
CA GLU A 48 -5.75 -18.28 7.05
C GLU A 48 -4.35 -17.72 6.79
N TYR A 49 -3.46 -18.54 6.22
CA TYR A 49 -2.12 -18.10 5.87
C TYR A 49 -2.14 -16.95 4.86
N LYS A 50 -2.98 -17.04 3.81
CA LYS A 50 -3.16 -15.95 2.83
C LYS A 50 -3.66 -14.67 3.49
N TYR A 51 -4.56 -14.78 4.47
CA TYR A 51 -5.07 -13.63 5.22
C TYR A 51 -3.97 -12.95 6.02
N GLN A 52 -3.19 -13.71 6.78
CA GLN A 52 -2.05 -13.19 7.54
C GLN A 52 -1.02 -12.51 6.62
N LEU A 53 -0.67 -13.13 5.49
CA LEU A 53 0.25 -12.55 4.53
C LEU A 53 -0.30 -11.25 3.91
N ALA A 54 -1.60 -11.20 3.60
CA ALA A 54 -2.25 -10.00 3.11
C ALA A 54 -2.23 -8.86 4.15
N GLN A 55 -2.44 -9.16 5.43
CA GLN A 55 -2.31 -8.18 6.51
C GLN A 55 -0.89 -7.60 6.61
N ILE A 56 0.13 -8.45 6.60
CA ILE A 56 1.54 -8.01 6.61
C ILE A 56 1.82 -7.10 5.41
N ARG A 57 1.36 -7.50 4.22
CA ARG A 57 1.54 -6.71 3.01
C ARG A 57 0.85 -5.36 3.09
N TYR A 58 -0.37 -5.31 3.63
CA TYR A 58 -1.12 -4.08 3.83
C TYR A 58 -0.37 -3.11 4.74
N ASP A 59 0.17 -3.59 5.85
CA ASP A 59 0.92 -2.75 6.79
C ASP A 59 2.21 -2.20 6.18
N GLN A 60 2.93 -3.00 5.40
CA GLN A 60 4.10 -2.55 4.64
C GLN A 60 3.72 -1.47 3.62
N LEU A 61 2.65 -1.69 2.85
CA LEU A 61 2.17 -0.73 1.86
C LEU A 61 1.73 0.58 2.50
N LYS A 62 1.05 0.51 3.65
CA LYS A 62 0.60 1.68 4.40
C LYS A 62 1.78 2.53 4.85
N ARG A 63 2.86 1.91 5.33
CA ARG A 63 4.10 2.63 5.70
C ARG A 63 4.75 3.29 4.49
N THR A 64 4.91 2.57 3.39
CA THR A 64 5.49 3.12 2.16
C THR A 64 4.67 4.28 1.60
N THR A 65 3.35 4.12 1.54
CA THR A 65 2.43 5.15 1.03
C THR A 65 2.48 6.40 1.91
N LYS A 66 2.52 6.24 3.24
CA LYS A 66 2.73 7.35 4.18
C LYS A 66 4.05 8.08 3.93
N GLY A 67 5.14 7.34 3.71
CA GLY A 67 6.45 7.92 3.39
C GLY A 67 6.42 8.74 2.09
N LEU A 68 5.77 8.22 1.05
CA LEU A 68 5.59 8.94 -0.22
C LEU A 68 4.77 10.23 -0.03
N LYS A 69 3.66 10.18 0.74
CA LYS A 69 2.87 11.38 1.07
C LYS A 69 3.66 12.44 1.83
N GLN A 70 4.56 12.03 2.73
CA GLN A 70 5.44 12.96 3.44
C GLN A 70 6.42 13.65 2.48
N LEU A 71 6.98 12.90 1.53
CA LEU A 71 7.83 13.45 0.47
C LEU A 71 7.06 14.39 -0.46
N GLU A 72 5.81 14.08 -0.84
CA GLU A 72 4.95 14.97 -1.62
C GLU A 72 4.72 16.31 -0.91
N SER A 73 4.45 16.28 0.40
CA SER A 73 4.20 17.50 1.19
C SER A 73 5.45 18.36 1.43
N GLY A 74 6.63 17.91 0.97
CA GLY A 74 7.88 18.65 1.09
C GLY A 74 8.40 18.77 2.52
N TRP A 75 8.18 17.76 3.37
CA TRP A 75 8.60 17.84 4.76
C TRP A 75 10.12 17.98 4.85
N LYS A 76 10.57 19.11 5.42
CA LYS A 76 11.96 19.37 5.79
C LYS A 76 12.30 18.54 7.03
N LEU A 77 13.36 17.73 6.94
CA LEU A 77 14.08 17.18 8.10
C LEU A 77 14.66 18.32 8.94
#